data_AF-A0A9D9SB01-F1
#
_entry.id   AF-A0A9D9SB01-F1
#
_cell.length_a   1.000
_cell.length_b   1.000
_cell.length_c   1.000
_cell.angle_alpha   90.00
_cell.angle_beta   90.00
_cell.angle_gamma   90.00
#
_symmetry.space_group_name_H-M   'P 1'
#
loop_
_entity.id
_entity.type
_entity.pdbx_description
1 polymer ?
#
loop_
_entity_poly.entity_id
_entity_poly.type
_entity_poly.pdbx_seq_one_letter_code
_entity_poly.pdbx_strand_id
1 'polypeptide(L)'
;MNKNKYLLMVSSIGVFLLLAAAAVSENFMKDWHGIQNSAKTTEGPVDLRLRQIVNPQLKVTDRCVTCHVGMASGEQITTDQKVGAAHKPVVHSPTEIGCTVCHGGQGQATEKDDAHGNVHFWTEPMLPAKYAYASCGTCHTPLNVPNLPTLENARKTFERLDCYACHRLDGRGGTLRPGGNVTGMEGPDLSHVGLKGYNAEWYAAHLRKSQQGTDEAWKTSFREVSEADRAELKIFLETQMGAPKLIEAKAQFNSVGCAGCHTVGTFGGDAGVNLSLSGFKDPNQLNFSKVPGDHTLTNWIVQHFRSPASTVAGSQMPVLGLSNDQIDLLTLYTLSLRRRTLPDVYLPKDRVRAMRFGEREFAKDGETIYTAVCSSCHAADGRGTRFPGLVPN
;
A
#
# COMPACT_ATOMS: atom_id res chain seq x y z
N MET A 1 5.27 -39.08 55.57
CA MET A 1 6.22 -38.01 55.23
C MET A 1 6.98 -38.21 53.91
N ASN A 2 7.37 -39.43 53.52
CA ASN A 2 8.22 -39.64 52.32
C ASN A 2 7.49 -39.47 50.98
N LYS A 3 6.18 -39.78 50.89
CA LYS A 3 5.40 -39.64 49.64
C LYS A 3 5.41 -38.21 49.08
N ASN A 4 5.27 -37.21 49.94
CA ASN A 4 5.31 -35.80 49.53
C ASN A 4 6.71 -35.38 49.05
N LYS A 5 7.78 -35.94 49.63
CA LYS A 5 9.16 -35.70 49.19
C LYS A 5 9.42 -36.28 47.80
N TYR A 6 8.95 -37.50 47.53
CA TYR A 6 9.06 -38.11 46.20
C TYR A 6 8.21 -37.38 45.17
N LEU A 7 6.98 -36.95 45.52
CA LEU A 7 6.13 -36.16 44.64
C LEU A 7 6.82 -34.84 44.25
N LEU A 8 7.35 -34.10 45.23
CA LEU A 8 8.08 -32.86 44.98
C LEU A 8 9.30 -33.12 44.09
N MET A 9 10.13 -34.11 44.41
CA MET A 9 11.31 -34.45 43.61
C MET A 9 10.94 -34.80 42.15
N VAL A 10 9.95 -35.66 41.93
CA VAL A 10 9.51 -36.03 40.57
C VAL A 10 8.92 -34.83 39.84
N SER A 11 8.13 -34.00 40.50
CA SER A 11 7.59 -32.78 39.90
C SER A 11 8.69 -31.77 39.53
N SER A 12 9.72 -31.61 40.38
CA SER A 12 10.86 -30.73 40.11
C SER A 12 11.72 -31.25 38.95
N ILE A 13 11.96 -32.57 38.89
CA ILE A 13 12.65 -33.19 37.74
C ILE A 13 11.82 -33.00 36.47
N GLY A 14 10.50 -33.19 36.54
CA GLY A 14 9.60 -32.97 35.40
C GLY A 14 9.67 -31.53 34.89
N VAL A 15 9.57 -30.54 35.79
CA VAL A 15 9.72 -29.12 35.43
C VAL A 15 11.11 -28.83 34.85
N PHE A 16 12.18 -29.38 35.44
CA PHE A 16 13.54 -29.20 34.93
C PHE A 16 13.69 -29.75 33.51
N LEU A 17 13.18 -30.95 33.24
CA LEU A 17 13.19 -31.54 31.90
C LEU A 17 12.37 -30.72 30.90
N LEU A 18 11.22 -30.18 31.31
CA LEU A 18 10.42 -29.28 30.47
C LEU A 18 11.17 -27.99 30.16
N LEU A 19 11.84 -27.38 31.15
CA LEU A 19 12.65 -26.18 30.94
C LEU A 19 13.86 -26.47 30.05
N ALA A 20 14.51 -27.62 30.21
CA ALA A 20 15.61 -28.04 29.34
C ALA A 20 15.13 -28.27 27.91
N ALA A 21 13.98 -28.92 27.72
CA ALA A 21 13.38 -29.11 26.40
C ALA A 21 12.97 -27.77 25.76
N ALA A 22 12.38 -26.85 26.54
CA ALA A 22 12.04 -25.51 26.09
C ALA A 22 13.30 -24.71 25.69
N ALA A 23 14.34 -24.75 26.51
CA ALA A 23 15.62 -24.11 26.19
C ALA A 23 16.23 -24.66 24.90
N VAL A 24 16.20 -25.98 24.69
CA VAL A 24 16.69 -26.59 23.43
C VAL A 24 15.82 -26.14 22.26
N SER A 25 14.51 -26.15 22.42
CA SER A 25 13.56 -25.72 21.38
C SER A 25 13.77 -24.26 20.98
N GLU A 26 13.92 -23.38 21.96
CA GLU A 26 14.10 -21.94 21.77
C GLU A 26 15.44 -21.56 21.15
N ASN A 27 16.51 -22.26 21.53
CA ASN A 27 17.86 -21.89 21.10
C ASN A 27 18.34 -22.65 19.86
N PHE A 28 17.74 -23.79 19.49
CA PHE A 28 18.25 -24.61 18.38
C PHE A 28 17.19 -25.05 17.38
N MET A 29 15.91 -25.12 17.75
CA MET A 29 14.88 -25.72 16.89
C MET A 29 13.96 -24.71 16.20
N LYS A 30 14.19 -23.39 16.37
CA LYS A 30 13.42 -22.35 15.69
C LYS A 30 13.63 -22.37 14.16
N ASP A 31 12.56 -22.15 13.41
CA ASP A 31 12.52 -22.19 11.93
C ASP A 31 13.63 -21.39 11.26
N TRP A 32 13.97 -20.23 11.82
CA TRP A 32 14.96 -19.32 11.26
C TRP A 32 16.37 -19.93 11.23
N HIS A 33 16.70 -20.87 12.12
CA HIS A 33 17.96 -21.60 12.07
C HIS A 33 18.07 -22.42 10.77
N GLY A 34 17.00 -23.13 10.39
CA GLY A 34 16.98 -23.92 9.16
C GLY A 34 17.06 -23.03 7.91
N ILE A 35 16.40 -21.87 7.95
CA ILE A 35 16.46 -20.87 6.89
C ILE A 35 17.89 -20.36 6.70
N GLN A 36 18.56 -19.94 7.78
CA GLN A 36 19.91 -19.40 7.71
C GLN A 36 20.97 -20.47 7.39
N ASN A 37 20.85 -21.68 7.94
CA ASN A 37 21.75 -22.81 7.63
C ASN A 37 21.76 -23.21 6.14
N SER A 38 20.65 -22.99 5.44
CA SER A 38 20.53 -23.24 4.00
C SER A 38 20.91 -22.03 3.14
N ALA A 39 21.13 -20.86 3.74
CA ALA A 39 21.46 -19.64 3.04
C ALA A 39 22.98 -19.45 2.91
N LYS A 40 23.39 -18.89 1.77
CA LYS A 40 24.78 -18.53 1.46
C LYS A 40 24.83 -17.14 0.85
N THR A 41 25.93 -16.46 1.08
CA THR A 41 26.33 -15.22 0.41
C THR A 41 27.46 -15.50 -0.58
N THR A 42 27.99 -14.46 -1.21
CA THR A 42 29.23 -14.56 -2.00
C THR A 42 30.45 -14.90 -1.14
N GLU A 43 30.40 -14.65 0.17
CA GLU A 43 31.50 -14.86 1.11
C GLU A 43 31.45 -16.24 1.80
N GLY A 44 30.35 -16.97 1.64
CA GLY A 44 30.18 -18.30 2.21
C GLY A 44 28.83 -18.51 2.90
N PRO A 45 28.73 -19.44 3.86
CA PRO A 45 27.52 -19.65 4.66
C PRO A 45 27.11 -18.40 5.43
N VAL A 46 25.80 -18.17 5.55
CA VAL A 46 25.26 -17.08 6.37
C VAL A 46 25.49 -17.36 7.85
N ASP A 47 25.90 -16.33 8.61
CA ASP A 47 26.08 -16.43 10.05
C ASP A 47 24.74 -16.64 10.78
N LEU A 48 24.70 -17.63 11.68
CA LEU A 48 23.53 -18.01 12.46
C LEU A 48 23.31 -17.04 13.61
N ARG A 49 22.43 -16.06 13.41
CA ARG A 49 22.12 -15.05 14.41
C ARG A 49 20.78 -14.39 14.18
N LEU A 50 20.22 -13.83 15.24
CA LEU A 50 19.14 -12.86 15.15
C LEU A 50 19.63 -11.59 14.46
N ARG A 51 18.86 -11.12 13.49
CA ARG A 51 19.09 -9.85 12.79
C ARG A 51 17.92 -8.92 13.13
N GLN A 52 18.23 -7.65 13.40
CA GLN A 52 17.22 -6.70 13.84
C GLN A 52 17.40 -5.35 13.16
N ILE A 53 16.31 -4.82 12.60
CA ILE A 53 16.19 -3.43 12.16
C ILE A 53 15.57 -2.64 13.32
N VAL A 54 16.22 -1.55 13.72
CA VAL A 54 15.75 -0.71 14.81
C VAL A 54 15.64 0.72 14.31
N ASN A 55 14.44 1.29 14.40
CA ASN A 55 14.21 2.71 14.19
C ASN A 55 13.56 3.31 15.45
N PRO A 56 14.34 3.99 16.31
CA PRO A 56 13.83 4.57 17.55
C PRO A 56 12.79 5.68 17.32
N GLN A 57 12.93 6.46 16.24
CA GLN A 57 12.03 7.58 15.96
C GLN A 57 10.63 7.10 15.55
N LEU A 58 10.55 5.98 14.84
CA LEU A 58 9.28 5.32 14.48
C LEU A 58 8.81 4.30 15.55
N LYS A 59 9.60 4.08 16.61
CA LYS A 59 9.38 3.07 17.64
C LYS A 59 9.21 1.66 17.04
N VAL A 60 10.11 1.31 16.12
CA VAL A 60 10.06 0.06 15.36
C VAL A 60 11.26 -0.80 15.72
N THR A 61 11.00 -2.09 15.88
CA THR A 61 12.01 -3.12 16.14
C THR A 61 11.58 -4.40 15.45
N ASP A 62 12.22 -4.67 14.31
CA ASP A 62 11.82 -5.76 13.42
C ASP A 62 12.93 -6.79 13.30
N ARG A 63 12.58 -8.05 13.51
CA ARG A 63 13.41 -9.24 13.36
C ARG A 63 13.05 -10.04 12.12
N CYS A 64 12.18 -9.51 11.25
CA CYS A 64 11.79 -10.13 9.99
C CYS A 64 13.01 -10.55 9.15
N VAL A 65 14.06 -9.71 9.17
CA VAL A 65 15.35 -9.97 8.48
C VAL A 65 16.18 -11.12 9.06
N THR A 66 15.75 -11.72 10.16
CA THR A 66 16.30 -12.98 10.66
C THR A 66 15.94 -14.13 9.71
N CYS A 67 14.70 -14.19 9.22
CA CYS A 67 14.28 -15.16 8.19
C CYS A 67 14.53 -14.60 6.79
N HIS A 68 14.24 -13.31 6.59
CA HIS A 68 14.39 -12.62 5.31
C HIS A 68 15.78 -12.00 5.15
N VAL A 69 16.81 -12.86 5.19
CA VAL A 69 18.21 -12.42 5.33
C VAL A 69 18.65 -11.47 4.21
N GLY A 70 18.24 -11.67 2.96
CA GLY A 70 18.60 -10.76 1.86
C GLY A 70 17.95 -9.37 1.92
N MET A 71 17.11 -9.13 2.93
CA MET A 71 16.58 -7.80 3.24
C MET A 71 17.34 -7.12 4.40
N ALA A 72 18.29 -7.79 5.03
CA ALA A 72 19.17 -7.20 6.03
C ALA A 72 20.22 -6.30 5.38
N SER A 73 20.68 -5.29 6.12
CA SER A 73 21.73 -4.37 5.66
C SER A 73 23.02 -5.12 5.33
N GLY A 74 23.49 -4.98 4.08
CA GLY A 74 24.77 -5.54 3.64
C GLY A 74 24.76 -7.04 3.35
N GLU A 75 23.62 -7.72 3.47
CA GLU A 75 23.51 -9.17 3.25
C GLU A 75 22.94 -9.44 1.86
N GLN A 76 23.68 -10.18 1.03
CA GLN A 76 23.25 -10.58 -0.31
C GLN A 76 23.25 -12.10 -0.40
N ILE A 77 22.05 -12.68 -0.46
CA ILE A 77 21.89 -14.13 -0.55
C ILE A 77 22.03 -14.59 -2.01
N THR A 78 22.87 -15.61 -2.22
CA THR A 78 23.14 -16.23 -3.54
C THR A 78 22.43 -17.57 -3.72
N THR A 79 22.02 -18.21 -2.63
CA THR A 79 21.18 -19.42 -2.68
C THR A 79 19.81 -19.12 -3.31
N ASP A 80 19.29 -20.05 -4.11
CA ASP A 80 17.90 -20.01 -4.58
C ASP A 80 16.90 -20.31 -3.46
N GLN A 81 16.76 -19.35 -2.54
CA GLN A 81 15.86 -19.44 -1.40
C GLN A 81 14.93 -18.22 -1.41
N LYS A 82 13.66 -18.44 -1.78
CA LYS A 82 12.68 -17.35 -1.93
C LYS A 82 12.53 -16.46 -0.68
N VAL A 83 12.59 -17.05 0.52
CA VAL A 83 12.46 -16.30 1.79
C VAL A 83 13.64 -15.36 2.01
N GLY A 84 14.84 -15.74 1.57
CA GLY A 84 16.07 -14.94 1.67
C GLY A 84 16.27 -13.97 0.52
N ALA A 85 15.33 -13.85 -0.43
CA ALA A 85 15.45 -12.95 -1.56
C ALA A 85 15.48 -11.48 -1.12
N ALA A 86 16.24 -10.67 -1.86
CA ALA A 86 16.27 -9.24 -1.64
C ALA A 86 14.90 -8.60 -1.89
N HIS A 87 14.60 -7.54 -1.14
CA HIS A 87 13.39 -6.76 -1.35
C HIS A 87 13.44 -6.10 -2.73
N LYS A 88 12.31 -6.09 -3.45
CA LYS A 88 12.21 -5.31 -4.70
C LYS A 88 12.48 -3.83 -4.40
N PRO A 89 13.10 -3.06 -5.32
CA PRO A 89 13.30 -1.63 -5.08
C PRO A 89 11.98 -0.94 -4.71
N VAL A 90 12.03 -0.18 -3.61
CA VAL A 90 10.93 0.63 -3.09
C VAL A 90 11.46 2.03 -2.77
N VAL A 91 10.55 2.99 -2.64
CA VAL A 91 10.88 4.41 -2.40
C VAL A 91 11.53 4.68 -1.04
N HIS A 92 11.53 3.69 -0.15
CA HIS A 92 12.08 3.78 1.19
C HIS A 92 12.94 2.56 1.48
N SER A 93 14.08 2.74 2.16
CA SER A 93 14.88 1.60 2.59
C SER A 93 14.17 0.83 3.71
N PRO A 94 13.88 -0.48 3.54
CA PRO A 94 13.33 -1.29 4.62
C PRO A 94 14.25 -1.35 5.84
N THR A 95 15.56 -1.25 5.65
CA THR A 95 16.55 -1.28 6.73
C THR A 95 16.63 0.01 7.54
N GLU A 96 16.03 1.09 7.05
CA GLU A 96 15.95 2.37 7.76
C GLU A 96 14.57 2.59 8.39
N ILE A 97 13.49 2.21 7.69
CA ILE A 97 12.12 2.42 8.15
C ILE A 97 11.60 1.25 9.00
N GLY A 98 12.01 0.03 8.69
CA GLY A 98 11.45 -1.21 9.25
C GLY A 98 10.37 -1.82 8.36
N CYS A 99 10.24 -3.15 8.43
CA CYS A 99 9.30 -3.97 7.71
C CYS A 99 7.85 -3.73 8.17
N THR A 100 7.60 -3.67 9.48
CA THR A 100 6.25 -3.59 10.07
C THR A 100 5.57 -2.25 9.81
N VAL A 101 6.34 -1.18 9.57
CA VAL A 101 5.78 0.14 9.20
C VAL A 101 4.99 0.07 7.91
N CYS A 102 5.47 -0.70 6.93
CA CYS A 102 4.79 -0.88 5.66
C CYS A 102 3.84 -2.08 5.72
N HIS A 103 4.33 -3.22 6.22
CA HIS A 103 3.62 -4.49 6.08
C HIS A 103 2.66 -4.79 7.23
N GLY A 104 2.82 -4.20 8.41
CA GLY A 104 2.22 -4.73 9.64
C GLY A 104 2.92 -6.02 10.10
N GLY A 105 2.24 -6.82 10.90
CA GLY A 105 2.80 -8.01 11.55
C GLY A 105 3.43 -7.69 12.91
N GLN A 106 4.08 -8.69 13.51
CA GLN A 106 4.71 -8.59 14.83
C GLN A 106 6.23 -8.57 14.70
N GLY A 107 6.81 -7.37 14.62
CA GLY A 107 8.23 -7.18 14.30
C GLY A 107 9.20 -7.92 15.22
N GLN A 108 8.89 -8.04 16.51
CA GLN A 108 9.80 -8.68 17.48
C GLN A 108 9.73 -10.20 17.51
N ALA A 109 8.72 -10.80 16.87
CA ALA A 109 8.55 -12.23 16.85
C ALA A 109 9.61 -12.91 15.96
N THR A 110 9.96 -14.13 16.32
CA THR A 110 10.97 -14.95 15.64
C THR A 110 10.39 -16.25 15.08
N GLU A 111 9.07 -16.43 15.20
CA GLU A 111 8.30 -17.50 14.59
C GLU A 111 7.43 -16.94 13.47
N LYS A 112 7.22 -17.73 12.42
CA LYS A 112 6.55 -17.28 11.20
C LYS A 112 5.14 -16.77 11.46
N ASP A 113 4.33 -17.54 12.19
CA ASP A 113 2.92 -17.23 12.38
C ASP A 113 2.76 -15.98 13.25
N ASP A 114 3.53 -15.89 14.33
CA ASP A 114 3.62 -14.70 15.17
C ASP A 114 4.08 -13.48 14.37
N ALA A 115 5.21 -13.57 13.66
CA ALA A 115 5.79 -12.45 12.92
C ALA A 115 4.86 -11.91 11.82
N HIS A 116 4.10 -12.79 11.16
CA HIS A 116 3.09 -12.39 10.17
C HIS A 116 1.79 -11.88 10.81
N GLY A 117 1.65 -11.99 12.13
CA GLY A 117 0.47 -11.55 12.89
C GLY A 117 -0.71 -12.51 12.77
N ASN A 118 -0.47 -13.79 12.48
CA ASN A 118 -1.47 -14.86 12.46
C ASN A 118 -1.70 -15.43 13.86
N VAL A 119 -1.70 -14.56 14.86
CA VAL A 119 -1.84 -14.90 16.28
C VAL A 119 -3.09 -14.25 16.85
N HIS A 120 -3.72 -14.98 17.77
CA HIS A 120 -4.92 -14.49 18.44
C HIS A 120 -4.59 -13.19 19.19
N PHE A 121 -5.48 -12.19 19.08
CA PHE A 121 -5.38 -10.89 19.73
C PHE A 121 -4.30 -9.93 19.20
N TRP A 122 -3.56 -10.30 18.14
CA TRP A 122 -2.72 -9.32 17.47
C TRP A 122 -3.57 -8.37 16.64
N THR A 123 -3.38 -7.07 16.86
CA THR A 123 -4.24 -6.02 16.33
C THR A 123 -3.78 -5.48 14.99
N GLU A 124 -2.52 -5.72 14.62
CA GLU A 124 -1.89 -5.22 13.39
C GLU A 124 -1.33 -6.37 12.54
N PRO A 125 -2.16 -7.31 12.04
CA PRO A 125 -1.68 -8.39 11.19
C PRO A 125 -1.06 -7.85 9.89
N MET A 126 -0.23 -8.68 9.26
CA MET A 126 0.43 -8.30 8.02
C MET A 126 -0.60 -8.08 6.89
N LEU A 127 -0.40 -7.02 6.10
CA LEU A 127 -1.19 -6.75 4.90
C LEU A 127 -0.97 -7.87 3.88
N PRO A 128 -2.04 -8.44 3.28
CA PRO A 128 -1.90 -9.40 2.20
C PRO A 128 -1.09 -8.80 1.05
N ALA A 129 -0.22 -9.61 0.44
CA ALA A 129 0.70 -9.13 -0.61
C ALA A 129 -0.02 -8.42 -1.78
N LYS A 130 -1.23 -8.86 -2.14
CA LYS A 130 -2.04 -8.21 -3.20
C LYS A 130 -2.44 -6.77 -2.86
N TYR A 131 -2.44 -6.41 -1.58
CA TYR A 131 -2.77 -5.07 -1.08
C TYR A 131 -1.54 -4.31 -0.56
N ALA A 132 -0.32 -4.70 -0.95
CA ALA A 132 0.90 -4.06 -0.45
C ALA A 132 0.91 -2.53 -0.65
N TYR A 133 0.32 -2.00 -1.73
CA TYR A 133 0.20 -0.55 -1.98
C TYR A 133 -0.67 0.19 -0.95
N ALA A 134 -1.50 -0.51 -0.16
CA ALA A 134 -2.25 0.10 0.94
C ALA A 134 -1.31 0.70 1.99
N SER A 135 -0.13 0.09 2.19
CA SER A 135 0.89 0.57 3.13
C SER A 135 1.32 2.01 2.89
N CYS A 136 1.34 2.46 1.63
CA CYS A 136 1.73 3.82 1.28
C CYS A 136 0.83 4.87 1.96
N GLY A 137 -0.46 4.54 2.16
CA GLY A 137 -1.45 5.38 2.84
C GLY A 137 -1.19 5.57 4.36
N THR A 138 -0.24 4.83 4.93
CA THR A 138 0.20 5.02 6.33
C THR A 138 0.79 6.40 6.55
N CYS A 139 1.60 6.85 5.58
CA CYS A 139 2.32 8.12 5.62
C CYS A 139 1.79 9.08 4.56
N HIS A 140 1.55 8.61 3.35
CA HIS A 140 1.14 9.42 2.21
C HIS A 140 -0.38 9.58 2.13
N THR A 141 -0.81 10.65 1.47
CA THR A 141 -2.21 10.93 1.20
C THR A 141 -2.32 11.43 -0.24
N PRO A 142 -2.86 10.62 -1.16
CA PRO A 142 -3.04 11.04 -2.54
C PRO A 142 -3.83 12.35 -2.63
N LEU A 143 -3.24 13.36 -3.28
CA LEU A 143 -3.86 14.66 -3.47
C LEU A 143 -4.40 14.76 -4.89
N ASN A 144 -5.48 15.54 -5.07
CA ASN A 144 -6.03 15.86 -6.38
C ASN A 144 -6.33 14.62 -7.26
N VAL A 145 -6.67 13.47 -6.66
CA VAL A 145 -6.99 12.27 -7.44
C VAL A 145 -8.35 12.46 -8.12
N PRO A 146 -8.46 12.33 -9.45
CA PRO A 146 -9.74 12.50 -10.12
C PRO A 146 -10.65 11.28 -9.93
N ASN A 147 -11.82 11.27 -10.58
CA ASN A 147 -12.59 10.03 -10.74
C ASN A 147 -11.85 9.05 -11.68
N LEU A 148 -12.27 7.78 -11.69
CA LEU A 148 -11.64 6.72 -12.47
C LEU A 148 -11.69 6.97 -14.00
N PRO A 149 -12.83 7.32 -14.63
CA PRO A 149 -12.85 7.68 -16.05
C PRO A 149 -11.84 8.76 -16.45
N THR A 150 -11.74 9.85 -15.69
CA THR A 150 -10.78 10.93 -15.92
C THR A 150 -9.34 10.43 -15.76
N LEU A 151 -9.04 9.65 -14.72
CA LEU A 151 -7.71 9.04 -14.53
C LEU A 151 -7.32 8.15 -15.71
N GLU A 152 -8.25 7.33 -16.20
CA GLU A 152 -8.02 6.44 -17.35
C GLU A 152 -7.80 7.24 -18.64
N ASN A 153 -8.54 8.34 -18.84
CA ASN A 153 -8.32 9.22 -19.99
C ASN A 153 -6.94 9.87 -19.95
N ALA A 154 -6.53 10.37 -18.78
CA ALA A 154 -5.23 10.95 -18.55
C ALA A 154 -4.08 9.95 -18.83
N ARG A 155 -4.23 8.72 -18.35
CA ARG A 155 -3.29 7.62 -18.63
C ARG A 155 -3.23 7.28 -20.13
N LYS A 156 -4.37 7.20 -20.81
CA LYS A 156 -4.44 6.92 -22.26
C LYS A 156 -3.81 8.03 -23.08
N THR A 157 -3.91 9.29 -22.65
CA THR A 157 -3.22 10.40 -23.31
C THR A 157 -1.70 10.25 -23.20
N PHE A 158 -1.16 9.89 -22.03
CA PHE A 158 0.27 9.61 -21.87
C PHE A 158 0.76 8.48 -22.79
N GLU A 159 -0.04 7.42 -22.95
CA GLU A 159 0.27 6.32 -23.85
C GLU A 159 0.13 6.68 -25.34
N ARG A 160 -0.95 7.36 -25.73
CA ARG A 160 -1.23 7.79 -27.11
C ARG A 160 -0.20 8.81 -27.62
N LEU A 161 0.35 9.64 -26.74
CA LEU A 161 1.42 10.58 -27.06
C LEU A 161 2.81 9.93 -27.00
N ASP A 162 2.88 8.62 -26.78
CA ASP A 162 4.09 7.82 -26.74
C ASP A 162 5.13 8.34 -25.73
N CYS A 163 4.66 8.90 -24.60
CA CYS A 163 5.56 9.41 -23.57
C CYS A 163 6.45 8.29 -22.96
N TYR A 164 5.99 7.04 -23.02
CA TYR A 164 6.75 5.85 -22.63
C TYR A 164 7.98 5.57 -23.51
N ALA A 165 8.06 6.14 -24.72
CA ALA A 165 9.23 5.96 -25.59
C ALA A 165 10.51 6.50 -24.94
N CYS A 166 10.38 7.67 -24.27
CA CYS A 166 11.50 8.36 -23.61
C CYS A 166 11.49 8.18 -22.09
N HIS A 167 10.30 8.23 -21.47
CA HIS A 167 10.15 8.19 -20.02
C HIS A 167 9.81 6.80 -19.50
N ARG A 168 10.35 6.50 -18.32
CA ARG A 168 9.94 5.36 -17.52
C ARG A 168 8.89 5.79 -16.49
N LEU A 169 7.92 4.92 -16.24
CA LEU A 169 6.89 5.08 -15.22
C LEU A 169 6.50 3.70 -14.69
N ASP A 170 6.61 3.51 -13.39
CA ASP A 170 6.32 2.28 -12.63
C ASP A 170 6.96 1.02 -13.25
N GLY A 171 8.18 1.16 -13.78
CA GLY A 171 8.92 0.06 -14.42
C GLY A 171 8.52 -0.24 -15.87
N ARG A 172 7.60 0.54 -16.46
CA ARG A 172 7.24 0.50 -17.88
C ARG A 172 7.86 1.69 -18.63
N GLY A 173 8.19 1.50 -19.91
CA GLY A 173 8.76 2.54 -20.76
C GLY A 173 10.28 2.63 -20.68
N GLY A 174 10.84 3.57 -21.43
CA GLY A 174 12.27 3.60 -21.76
C GLY A 174 12.58 2.54 -22.82
N THR A 175 12.81 2.96 -24.06
CA THR A 175 13.06 2.02 -25.18
C THR A 175 14.50 1.50 -25.22
N LEU A 176 14.64 0.23 -25.63
CA LEU A 176 15.83 -0.33 -26.29
C LEU A 176 15.74 0.03 -27.78
N ARG A 177 16.72 0.77 -28.29
CA ARG A 177 16.74 1.22 -29.70
C ARG A 177 17.17 0.08 -30.65
N PRO A 178 16.66 0.05 -31.90
CA PRO A 178 17.27 -0.76 -32.96
C PRO A 178 18.76 -0.41 -33.09
N GLY A 179 19.65 -1.38 -32.83
CA GLY A 179 21.10 -1.15 -32.70
C GLY A 179 21.73 -1.65 -31.39
N GLY A 180 20.92 -2.17 -30.44
CA GLY A 180 21.34 -3.16 -29.45
C GLY A 180 22.19 -2.70 -28.25
N ASN A 181 22.78 -1.50 -28.26
CA ASN A 181 23.83 -1.16 -27.27
C ASN A 181 23.47 -0.06 -26.26
N VAL A 182 22.23 0.44 -26.22
CA VAL A 182 21.82 1.47 -25.24
C VAL A 182 20.54 1.05 -24.53
N THR A 183 20.66 0.66 -23.26
CA THR A 183 19.53 0.48 -22.35
C THR A 183 19.01 1.84 -21.88
N GLY A 184 17.99 2.33 -22.60
CA GLY A 184 16.85 3.12 -22.13
C GLY A 184 17.04 4.17 -21.03
N MET A 185 17.30 5.42 -21.42
CA MET A 185 16.54 6.57 -20.95
C MET A 185 16.83 7.78 -21.83
N GLU A 186 15.78 8.44 -22.33
CA GLU A 186 15.91 9.79 -22.92
C GLU A 186 15.03 10.85 -22.23
N GLY A 187 14.43 10.48 -21.09
CA GLY A 187 13.83 11.38 -20.10
C GLY A 187 13.92 10.78 -18.69
N PRO A 188 13.76 11.58 -17.62
CA PRO A 188 13.77 11.08 -16.25
C PRO A 188 12.62 10.09 -15.98
N ASP A 189 12.82 9.21 -15.00
CA ASP A 189 11.74 8.38 -14.44
C ASP A 189 10.68 9.30 -13.80
N LEU A 190 9.43 9.18 -14.28
CA LEU A 190 8.31 10.03 -13.88
C LEU A 190 7.45 9.41 -12.77
N SER A 191 7.77 8.22 -12.26
CA SER A 191 6.91 7.47 -11.33
C SER A 191 6.59 8.25 -10.04
N HIS A 192 7.41 9.24 -9.67
CA HIS A 192 7.31 9.97 -8.40
C HIS A 192 7.13 11.48 -8.56
N VAL A 193 6.86 11.98 -9.77
CA VAL A 193 6.86 13.43 -10.02
C VAL A 193 5.68 14.17 -9.38
N GLY A 194 4.58 13.48 -9.07
CA GLY A 194 3.49 14.02 -8.29
C GLY A 194 3.89 14.35 -6.84
N LEU A 195 4.87 13.62 -6.29
CA LEU A 195 5.43 13.87 -4.96
C LEU A 195 6.62 14.84 -4.98
N LYS A 196 7.54 14.63 -5.93
CA LYS A 196 8.80 15.39 -6.03
C LYS A 196 8.63 16.76 -6.70
N GLY A 197 7.58 16.91 -7.48
CA GLY A 197 7.41 18.02 -8.42
C GLY A 197 8.14 17.76 -9.73
N TYR A 198 7.77 18.53 -10.74
CA TYR A 198 8.40 18.57 -12.06
C TYR A 198 8.41 20.02 -12.57
N ASN A 199 9.24 20.30 -13.57
CA ASN A 199 9.32 21.64 -14.16
C ASN A 199 7.98 22.01 -14.83
N ALA A 200 7.31 23.08 -14.39
CA ALA A 200 6.07 23.54 -15.00
C ALA A 200 6.22 23.92 -16.48
N GLU A 201 7.41 24.37 -16.88
CA GLU A 201 7.79 24.74 -18.25
C GLU A 201 8.33 23.54 -19.07
N TRP A 202 8.12 22.30 -18.62
CA TRP A 202 8.64 21.11 -19.30
C TRP A 202 8.25 21.10 -20.78
N TYR A 203 6.99 21.42 -21.11
CA TYR A 203 6.50 21.37 -22.49
C TYR A 203 7.25 22.35 -23.38
N ALA A 204 7.40 23.61 -22.95
CA ALA A 204 8.12 24.62 -23.70
C ALA A 204 9.60 24.23 -23.88
N ALA A 205 10.21 23.60 -22.87
CA ALA A 205 11.57 23.08 -22.98
C ALA A 205 11.69 21.92 -23.98
N HIS A 206 10.75 20.96 -23.96
CA HIS A 206 10.74 19.84 -24.92
C HIS A 206 10.51 20.34 -26.35
N LEU A 207 9.59 21.29 -26.54
CA LEU A 207 9.30 21.88 -27.84
C LEU A 207 10.51 22.62 -28.41
N ARG A 208 11.20 23.45 -27.61
CA ARG A 208 12.44 24.11 -28.03
C ARG A 208 13.52 23.09 -28.40
N LYS A 209 13.66 22.01 -27.63
CA LYS A 209 14.65 20.96 -27.91
C LYS A 209 14.33 20.20 -29.21
N SER A 210 13.06 19.94 -29.48
CA SER A 210 12.60 19.36 -30.75
C SER A 210 12.86 20.31 -31.94
N GLN A 211 12.59 21.60 -31.80
CA GLN A 211 12.74 22.57 -32.90
C GLN A 211 14.18 23.02 -33.17
N GLN A 212 15.00 23.15 -32.12
CA GLN A 212 16.30 23.84 -32.16
C GLN A 212 17.48 22.93 -31.78
N GLY A 213 17.20 21.71 -31.29
CA GLY A 213 18.26 20.76 -30.90
C GLY A 213 19.06 20.28 -32.10
N THR A 214 20.30 19.85 -31.86
CA THR A 214 21.13 19.15 -32.86
C THR A 214 20.89 17.64 -32.89
N ASP A 215 20.05 17.14 -31.98
CA ASP A 215 19.74 15.72 -31.82
C ASP A 215 18.56 15.32 -32.73
N GLU A 216 18.87 14.57 -33.79
CA GLU A 216 17.88 14.10 -34.76
C GLU A 216 16.81 13.18 -34.15
N ALA A 217 17.13 12.46 -33.06
CA ALA A 217 16.13 11.67 -32.36
C ALA A 217 15.07 12.58 -31.72
N TRP A 218 15.47 13.68 -31.09
CA TRP A 218 14.54 14.65 -30.49
C TRP A 218 13.68 15.38 -31.52
N LYS A 219 14.26 15.79 -32.66
CA LYS A 219 13.52 16.47 -33.74
C LYS A 219 12.37 15.63 -34.30
N THR A 220 12.57 14.31 -34.38
CA THR A 220 11.62 13.40 -35.01
C THR A 220 10.67 12.73 -34.02
N SER A 221 11.04 12.71 -32.73
CA SER A 221 10.32 11.93 -31.71
C SER A 221 9.43 12.77 -30.79
N PHE A 222 9.62 14.09 -30.68
CA PHE A 222 8.74 14.96 -29.88
C PHE A 222 8.00 15.97 -30.76
N ARG A 223 6.67 15.91 -30.74
CA ARG A 223 5.77 16.80 -31.49
C ARG A 223 5.01 17.76 -30.57
N GLU A 224 4.37 18.76 -31.16
CA GLU A 224 3.47 19.64 -30.44
C GLU A 224 2.34 18.84 -29.76
N VAL A 225 2.01 19.24 -28.53
CA VAL A 225 0.96 18.65 -27.71
C VAL A 225 -0.12 19.69 -27.51
N SER A 226 -1.36 19.32 -27.82
CA SER A 226 -2.52 20.22 -27.72
C SER A 226 -2.75 20.67 -26.27
N GLU A 227 -3.46 21.78 -26.09
CA GLU A 227 -3.77 22.28 -24.74
C GLU A 227 -4.59 21.27 -23.92
N ALA A 228 -5.58 20.62 -24.54
CA ALA A 228 -6.38 19.57 -23.91
C ALA A 228 -5.51 18.39 -23.48
N ASP A 229 -4.60 17.92 -24.35
CA ASP A 229 -3.70 16.82 -24.02
C ASP A 229 -2.72 17.21 -22.89
N ARG A 230 -2.25 18.46 -22.85
CA ARG A 230 -1.40 18.94 -21.74
C ARG A 230 -2.16 18.98 -20.42
N ALA A 231 -3.46 19.28 -20.42
CA ALA A 231 -4.28 19.24 -19.22
C ALA A 231 -4.43 17.80 -18.68
N GLU A 232 -4.65 16.84 -19.57
CA GLU A 232 -4.69 15.40 -19.23
C GLU A 232 -3.34 14.89 -18.71
N LEU A 233 -2.23 15.27 -19.38
CA LEU A 233 -0.89 14.94 -18.89
C LEU A 233 -0.63 15.53 -17.51
N LYS A 234 -1.09 16.76 -17.23
CA LYS A 234 -0.97 17.37 -15.91
C LYS A 234 -1.68 16.53 -14.84
N ILE A 235 -2.93 16.13 -15.09
CA ILE A 235 -3.68 15.24 -14.18
C ILE A 235 -2.89 13.96 -13.93
N PHE A 236 -2.41 13.32 -15.01
CA PHE A 236 -1.66 12.08 -14.88
C PHE A 236 -0.38 12.27 -14.07
N LEU A 237 0.45 13.26 -14.38
CA LEU A 237 1.73 13.53 -13.71
C LEU A 237 1.55 13.87 -12.22
N GLU A 238 0.53 14.64 -11.85
CA GLU A 238 0.23 14.98 -10.46
C GLU A 238 -0.17 13.77 -9.61
N THR A 239 -0.68 12.71 -10.23
CA THR A 239 -1.00 11.45 -9.55
C THR A 239 0.18 10.48 -9.45
N GLN A 240 1.33 10.76 -10.06
CA GLN A 240 2.49 9.85 -10.04
C GLN A 240 3.24 9.91 -8.70
N MET A 241 2.86 9.02 -7.79
CA MET A 241 3.44 8.92 -6.45
C MET A 241 4.21 7.62 -6.18
N GLY A 242 4.42 6.78 -7.21
CA GLY A 242 5.05 5.46 -7.09
C GLY A 242 4.14 4.38 -6.49
N ALA A 243 2.83 4.66 -6.43
CA ALA A 243 1.80 3.76 -5.93
C ALA A 243 0.56 3.75 -6.84
N PRO A 244 0.69 3.35 -8.12
CA PRO A 244 -0.37 3.50 -9.12
C PRO A 244 -1.68 2.81 -8.71
N LYS A 245 -1.61 1.66 -8.05
CA LYS A 245 -2.81 0.95 -7.56
C LYS A 245 -3.53 1.69 -6.43
N LEU A 246 -2.80 2.39 -5.56
CA LEU A 246 -3.43 3.23 -4.53
C LEU A 246 -4.17 4.41 -5.16
N ILE A 247 -3.60 5.03 -6.20
CA ILE A 247 -4.25 6.10 -6.98
C ILE A 247 -5.51 5.58 -7.66
N GLU A 248 -5.43 4.45 -8.36
CA GLU A 248 -6.57 3.81 -9.03
C GLU A 248 -7.69 3.50 -8.02
N ALA A 249 -7.33 3.00 -6.83
CA ALA A 249 -8.27 2.70 -5.76
C ALA A 249 -8.93 3.96 -5.17
N LYS A 250 -8.19 5.06 -5.00
CA LYS A 250 -8.76 6.36 -4.60
C LYS A 250 -9.68 6.91 -5.70
N ALA A 251 -9.31 6.76 -6.98
CA ALA A 251 -10.14 7.18 -8.09
C ALA A 251 -11.45 6.37 -8.17
N GLN A 252 -11.40 5.06 -7.90
CA GLN A 252 -12.59 4.22 -7.76
C GLN A 252 -13.48 4.67 -6.59
N PHE A 253 -12.90 5.03 -5.44
CA PHE A 253 -13.64 5.60 -4.31
C PHE A 253 -14.35 6.92 -4.69
N ASN A 254 -13.68 7.77 -5.45
CA ASN A 254 -14.27 9.01 -5.98
C ASN A 254 -15.38 8.72 -7.02
N SER A 255 -15.21 7.71 -7.88
CA SER A 255 -16.23 7.35 -8.88
C SER A 255 -17.51 6.79 -8.28
N VAL A 256 -17.42 6.05 -7.17
CA VAL A 256 -18.59 5.49 -6.49
C VAL A 256 -19.32 6.54 -5.65
N GLY A 257 -18.65 7.65 -5.30
CA GLY A 257 -19.24 8.70 -4.47
C GLY A 257 -19.28 8.33 -2.99
N CYS A 258 -18.35 7.50 -2.52
CA CYS A 258 -18.31 7.06 -1.13
C CYS A 258 -18.22 8.23 -0.14
N ALA A 259 -17.57 9.34 -0.53
CA ALA A 259 -17.46 10.54 0.30
C ALA A 259 -18.78 11.29 0.46
N GLY A 260 -19.81 11.00 -0.34
CA GLY A 260 -21.15 11.55 -0.15
C GLY A 260 -21.76 11.16 1.20
N CYS A 261 -21.49 9.93 1.66
CA CYS A 261 -21.96 9.46 2.98
C CYS A 261 -20.83 9.42 4.01
N HIS A 262 -19.60 9.08 3.62
CA HIS A 262 -18.50 8.82 4.55
C HIS A 262 -17.50 9.97 4.64
N THR A 263 -17.12 10.33 5.87
CA THR A 263 -15.98 11.22 6.10
C THR A 263 -14.65 10.46 5.95
N VAL A 264 -13.71 11.04 5.19
CA VAL A 264 -12.30 10.66 5.13
C VAL A 264 -11.43 11.90 5.35
N GLY A 265 -10.59 11.85 6.38
CA GLY A 265 -9.88 13.02 6.87
C GLY A 265 -10.84 14.09 7.36
N THR A 266 -10.83 15.24 6.72
CA THR A 266 -11.67 16.40 7.04
C THR A 266 -12.77 16.62 6.01
N PHE A 267 -13.04 15.64 5.15
CA PHE A 267 -13.94 15.78 4.02
C PHE A 267 -14.90 14.60 3.90
N GLY A 268 -16.16 14.88 3.58
CA GLY A 268 -17.20 13.90 3.29
C GLY A 268 -18.46 14.10 4.13
N GLY A 269 -19.44 13.22 3.94
CA GLY A 269 -20.69 13.21 4.68
C GLY A 269 -20.57 12.61 6.09
N ASP A 270 -21.57 12.89 6.92
CA ASP A 270 -21.74 12.38 8.29
C ASP A 270 -22.86 11.32 8.41
N ALA A 271 -23.57 11.04 7.31
CA ALA A 271 -24.59 9.98 7.24
C ALA A 271 -23.99 8.58 7.44
N GLY A 272 -22.76 8.37 7.00
CA GLY A 272 -21.97 7.16 7.19
C GLY A 272 -20.88 7.36 8.25
N VAL A 273 -20.26 6.24 8.68
CA VAL A 273 -19.16 6.29 9.65
C VAL A 273 -17.91 6.95 9.08
N ASN A 274 -17.10 7.56 9.95
CA ASN A 274 -15.78 8.09 9.58
C ASN A 274 -14.82 6.95 9.22
N LEU A 275 -14.29 6.95 8.00
CA LEU A 275 -13.44 5.90 7.46
C LEU A 275 -11.93 6.17 7.66
N SER A 276 -11.55 7.31 8.22
CA SER A 276 -10.15 7.79 8.26
C SER A 276 -9.14 6.80 8.86
N LEU A 277 -9.61 5.88 9.72
CA LEU A 277 -8.81 4.86 10.40
C LEU A 277 -9.30 3.43 10.10
N SER A 278 -10.12 3.24 9.06
CA SER A 278 -10.72 1.95 8.75
C SER A 278 -9.69 0.85 8.48
N GLY A 279 -8.51 1.19 7.97
CA GLY A 279 -7.45 0.21 7.74
C GLY A 279 -6.70 -0.21 9.01
N PHE A 280 -6.90 0.48 10.15
CA PHE A 280 -6.32 0.16 11.47
C PHE A 280 -7.30 -0.50 12.43
N LYS A 281 -8.48 -0.90 11.95
CA LYS A 281 -9.45 -1.60 12.80
C LYS A 281 -8.85 -2.91 13.31
N ASP A 282 -8.96 -3.11 14.62
CA ASP A 282 -8.59 -4.35 15.28
C ASP A 282 -9.51 -5.49 14.78
N PRO A 283 -8.97 -6.52 14.10
CA PRO A 283 -9.76 -7.65 13.64
C PRO A 283 -10.51 -8.34 14.79
N ASN A 284 -9.97 -8.34 16.01
CA ASN A 284 -10.56 -9.01 17.17
C ASN A 284 -11.84 -8.31 17.68
N GLN A 285 -12.15 -7.11 17.18
CA GLN A 285 -13.36 -6.35 17.52
C GLN A 285 -14.42 -6.37 16.41
N LEU A 286 -14.17 -7.11 15.33
CA LEU A 286 -15.08 -7.20 14.20
C LEU A 286 -16.07 -8.35 14.36
N ASN A 287 -17.29 -8.15 13.85
CA ASN A 287 -18.30 -9.21 13.83
C ASN A 287 -18.09 -10.13 12.61
N PHE A 288 -17.75 -11.39 12.89
CA PHE A 288 -17.60 -12.45 11.88
C PHE A 288 -18.74 -13.47 11.87
N SER A 289 -19.76 -13.33 12.74
CA SER A 289 -20.82 -14.34 12.91
C SER A 289 -21.60 -14.68 11.63
N LYS A 290 -21.62 -13.77 10.65
CA LYS A 290 -22.24 -13.98 9.32
C LYS A 290 -21.26 -13.70 8.17
N VAL A 291 -19.97 -13.76 8.44
CA VAL A 291 -18.90 -13.49 7.47
C VAL A 291 -18.25 -14.82 7.08
N PRO A 292 -18.38 -15.28 5.83
CA PRO A 292 -17.77 -16.53 5.40
C PRO A 292 -16.25 -16.37 5.23
N GLY A 293 -15.50 -17.46 5.41
CA GLY A 293 -14.05 -17.50 5.20
C GLY A 293 -13.25 -17.01 6.40
N ASP A 294 -12.04 -16.50 6.16
CA ASP A 294 -11.07 -16.18 7.21
C ASP A 294 -11.49 -14.95 8.04
N HIS A 295 -11.21 -14.99 9.35
CA HIS A 295 -11.52 -13.91 10.29
C HIS A 295 -10.45 -12.80 10.24
N THR A 296 -10.32 -12.15 9.08
CA THR A 296 -9.35 -11.07 8.85
C THR A 296 -10.06 -9.75 8.55
N LEU A 297 -9.41 -8.62 8.87
CA LEU A 297 -9.91 -7.28 8.49
C LEU A 297 -10.17 -7.19 6.98
N THR A 298 -9.26 -7.75 6.17
CA THR A 298 -9.38 -7.77 4.72
C THR A 298 -10.66 -8.47 4.27
N ASN A 299 -10.92 -9.70 4.74
CA ASN A 299 -12.12 -10.42 4.37
C ASN A 299 -13.37 -9.71 4.89
N TRP A 300 -13.32 -9.14 6.10
CA TRP A 300 -14.42 -8.35 6.64
C TRP A 300 -14.77 -7.16 5.72
N ILE A 301 -13.78 -6.41 5.25
CA ILE A 301 -13.98 -5.27 4.32
C ILE A 301 -14.59 -5.76 2.99
N VAL A 302 -14.06 -6.85 2.42
CA VAL A 302 -14.59 -7.43 1.17
C VAL A 302 -16.06 -7.83 1.35
N GLN A 303 -16.40 -8.51 2.44
CA GLN A 303 -17.78 -8.93 2.70
C GLN A 303 -18.69 -7.74 3.02
N HIS A 304 -18.16 -6.68 3.65
CA HIS A 304 -18.91 -5.45 3.87
C HIS A 304 -19.34 -4.80 2.56
N PHE A 305 -18.45 -4.71 1.56
CA PHE A 305 -18.84 -4.18 0.25
C PHE A 305 -19.83 -5.06 -0.52
N ARG A 306 -19.81 -6.38 -0.30
CA ARG A 306 -20.77 -7.33 -0.91
C ARG A 306 -22.14 -7.26 -0.25
N SER A 307 -22.16 -7.23 1.08
CA SER A 307 -23.36 -7.25 1.90
C SER A 307 -23.10 -6.53 3.22
N PRO A 308 -23.36 -5.21 3.30
CA PRO A 308 -23.08 -4.44 4.51
C PRO A 308 -23.79 -5.00 5.76
N ALA A 309 -25.01 -5.52 5.57
CA ALA A 309 -25.82 -6.13 6.64
C ALA A 309 -25.23 -7.44 7.22
N SER A 310 -24.34 -8.14 6.50
CA SER A 310 -23.70 -9.37 7.00
C SER A 310 -22.61 -9.07 8.03
N THR A 311 -21.95 -7.92 7.89
CA THR A 311 -20.82 -7.48 8.73
C THR A 311 -21.25 -6.48 9.80
N VAL A 312 -22.28 -5.67 9.50
CA VAL A 312 -22.87 -4.67 10.40
C VAL A 312 -24.38 -4.86 10.43
N ALA A 313 -24.89 -5.42 11.53
CA ALA A 313 -26.34 -5.64 11.69
C ALA A 313 -27.09 -4.30 11.63
N GLY A 314 -28.14 -4.23 10.80
CA GLY A 314 -28.93 -3.00 10.62
C GLY A 314 -28.22 -1.89 9.83
N SER A 315 -27.14 -2.22 9.11
CA SER A 315 -26.40 -1.27 8.27
C SER A 315 -27.32 -0.47 7.34
N GLN A 316 -27.17 0.85 7.37
CA GLN A 316 -27.81 1.77 6.42
C GLN A 316 -27.03 1.91 5.11
N MET A 317 -25.79 1.39 5.06
CA MET A 317 -25.04 1.34 3.80
C MET A 317 -25.75 0.40 2.82
N PRO A 318 -26.10 0.86 1.61
CA PRO A 318 -26.82 0.06 0.64
C PRO A 318 -25.93 -0.99 -0.03
N VAL A 319 -26.55 -2.01 -0.62
CA VAL A 319 -25.86 -2.93 -1.54
C VAL A 319 -25.64 -2.20 -2.86
N LEU A 320 -24.38 -1.90 -3.16
CA LEU A 320 -23.99 -1.05 -4.29
C LEU A 320 -23.89 -1.80 -5.64
N GLY A 321 -23.98 -3.14 -5.65
CA GLY A 321 -23.89 -3.93 -6.89
C GLY A 321 -22.50 -3.89 -7.56
N LEU A 322 -21.44 -3.71 -6.77
CA LEU A 322 -20.07 -3.55 -7.25
C LEU A 322 -19.51 -4.84 -7.87
N SER A 323 -18.69 -4.70 -8.91
CA SER A 323 -17.92 -5.81 -9.46
C SER A 323 -16.80 -6.25 -8.51
N ASN A 324 -16.24 -7.44 -8.73
CA ASN A 324 -15.10 -7.92 -7.92
C ASN A 324 -13.90 -6.98 -7.99
N ASP A 325 -13.60 -6.42 -9.17
CA ASP A 325 -12.47 -5.49 -9.34
C ASP A 325 -12.70 -4.18 -8.58
N GLN A 326 -13.94 -3.67 -8.58
CA GLN A 326 -14.30 -2.49 -7.80
C GLN A 326 -14.18 -2.76 -6.30
N ILE A 327 -14.64 -3.93 -5.84
CA ILE A 327 -14.49 -4.35 -4.43
C ILE A 327 -13.02 -4.48 -4.06
N ASP A 328 -12.17 -5.04 -4.93
CA ASP A 328 -10.73 -5.16 -4.67
C ASP A 328 -10.05 -3.79 -4.57
N LEU A 329 -10.37 -2.85 -5.47
CA LEU A 329 -9.87 -1.48 -5.41
C LEU A 329 -10.36 -0.75 -4.16
N LEU A 330 -11.65 -0.82 -3.83
CA LEU A 330 -12.18 -0.18 -2.63
C LEU A 330 -11.63 -0.82 -1.34
N THR A 331 -11.36 -2.12 -1.35
CA THR A 331 -10.69 -2.82 -0.25
C THR A 331 -9.26 -2.31 -0.09
N LEU A 332 -8.49 -2.20 -1.19
CA LEU A 332 -7.15 -1.60 -1.17
C LEU A 332 -7.19 -0.19 -0.58
N TYR A 333 -8.12 0.66 -1.05
CA TYR A 333 -8.23 2.03 -0.54
C TYR A 333 -8.59 2.05 0.94
N THR A 334 -9.57 1.25 1.37
CA THR A 334 -9.97 1.18 2.79
C THR A 334 -8.83 0.70 3.69
N LEU A 335 -8.07 -0.31 3.24
CA LEU A 335 -6.86 -0.77 3.93
C LEU A 335 -5.76 0.29 3.93
N SER A 336 -5.75 1.24 2.98
CA SER A 336 -4.78 2.34 2.97
C SER A 336 -5.09 3.44 3.98
N LEU A 337 -6.31 3.47 4.54
CA LEU A 337 -6.72 4.41 5.59
C LEU A 337 -6.14 3.97 6.95
N ARG A 338 -4.81 3.86 7.01
CA ARG A 338 -3.98 3.44 8.15
C ARG A 338 -3.12 4.59 8.64
N ARG A 339 -3.76 5.73 8.93
CA ARG A 339 -3.03 6.96 9.33
C ARG A 339 -2.34 6.75 10.67
N ARG A 340 -1.00 6.63 10.67
CA ARG A 340 -0.20 6.51 11.88
C ARG A 340 0.21 7.89 12.37
N THR A 341 0.29 8.08 13.68
CA THR A 341 0.96 9.26 14.24
C THR A 341 2.45 9.13 14.00
N LEU A 342 3.00 9.98 13.13
CA LEU A 342 4.40 10.02 12.77
C LEU A 342 5.06 11.27 13.34
N PRO A 343 6.34 11.20 13.76
CA PRO A 343 7.12 12.41 14.00
C PRO A 343 7.16 13.30 12.77
N ASP A 344 7.25 14.62 12.96
CA ASP A 344 7.23 15.62 11.87
C ASP A 344 8.28 15.34 10.78
N VAL A 345 9.44 14.77 11.14
CA VAL A 345 10.51 14.41 10.19
C VAL A 345 10.13 13.31 9.19
N TYR A 346 9.11 12.50 9.51
CA TYR A 346 8.58 11.44 8.64
C TYR A 346 7.26 11.82 7.98
N LEU A 347 6.73 13.02 8.22
CA LEU A 347 5.51 13.48 7.56
C LEU A 347 5.84 13.91 6.13
N PRO A 348 5.29 13.23 5.10
CA PRO A 348 5.58 13.61 3.74
C PRO A 348 4.78 14.87 3.33
N LYS A 349 5.27 15.58 2.30
CA LYS A 349 4.74 16.90 1.91
C LYS A 349 3.25 16.87 1.57
N ASP A 350 2.82 15.84 0.87
CA ASP A 350 1.42 15.60 0.50
C ASP A 350 0.52 15.47 1.74
N ARG A 351 0.99 14.75 2.76
CA ARG A 351 0.29 14.62 4.04
C ARG A 351 0.19 15.94 4.78
N VAL A 352 1.27 16.71 4.82
CA VAL A 352 1.30 18.04 5.43
C VAL A 352 0.33 18.98 4.71
N ARG A 353 0.31 18.96 3.37
CA ARG A 353 -0.64 19.72 2.53
C ARG A 353 -2.10 19.39 2.86
N ALA A 354 -2.45 18.11 2.95
CA ALA A 354 -3.79 17.70 3.37
C ALA A 354 -4.13 18.16 4.80
N MET A 355 -3.27 17.82 5.77
CA MET A 355 -3.57 18.02 7.20
C MET A 355 -3.50 19.48 7.67
N ARG A 356 -2.50 20.24 7.20
CA ARG A 356 -2.23 21.60 7.71
C ARG A 356 -2.80 22.69 6.81
N PHE A 357 -2.97 22.42 5.51
CA PHE A 357 -3.43 23.41 4.53
C PHE A 357 -4.81 23.08 3.94
N GLY A 358 -5.43 21.97 4.36
CA GLY A 358 -6.78 21.58 3.91
C GLY A 358 -6.84 21.25 2.42
N GLU A 359 -5.72 20.85 1.81
CA GLU A 359 -5.73 20.46 0.41
C GLU A 359 -6.56 19.18 0.21
N ARG A 360 -7.38 19.18 -0.83
CA ARG A 360 -8.33 18.10 -1.10
C ARG A 360 -7.62 16.86 -1.65
N GLU A 361 -8.05 15.71 -1.18
CA GLU A 361 -7.59 14.40 -1.67
C GLU A 361 -8.15 14.01 -3.05
N PHE A 362 -9.11 14.80 -3.56
CA PHE A 362 -9.74 14.59 -4.86
C PHE A 362 -9.61 15.83 -5.74
N ALA A 363 -9.66 15.64 -7.06
CA ALA A 363 -9.50 16.71 -8.04
C ALA A 363 -10.62 17.75 -7.97
N LYS A 364 -10.32 18.97 -8.39
CA LYS A 364 -11.21 20.14 -8.30
C LYS A 364 -12.09 20.34 -9.53
N ASP A 365 -12.00 19.47 -10.52
CA ASP A 365 -12.88 19.53 -11.69
C ASP A 365 -14.32 19.17 -11.30
N GLY A 366 -15.28 19.78 -11.99
CA GLY A 366 -16.70 19.63 -11.67
C GLY A 366 -17.19 18.18 -11.76
N GLU A 367 -16.64 17.39 -12.69
CA GLU A 367 -17.00 15.99 -12.88
C GLU A 367 -16.57 15.13 -11.67
N THR A 368 -15.33 15.29 -11.21
CA THR A 368 -14.82 14.62 -10.00
C THR A 368 -15.56 15.07 -8.76
N ILE A 369 -15.83 16.38 -8.58
CA ILE A 369 -16.62 16.87 -7.44
C ILE A 369 -18.00 16.22 -7.43
N TYR A 370 -18.69 16.23 -8.57
CA TYR A 370 -20.03 15.69 -8.70
C TYR A 370 -20.05 14.19 -8.39
N THR A 371 -19.15 13.42 -8.99
CA THR A 371 -19.06 11.97 -8.77
C THR A 371 -18.68 11.63 -7.33
N ALA A 372 -17.67 12.29 -6.76
CA ALA A 372 -17.18 12.00 -5.41
C ALA A 372 -18.18 12.30 -4.30
N VAL A 373 -19.07 13.28 -4.50
CA VAL A 373 -19.93 13.79 -3.42
C VAL A 373 -21.40 13.60 -3.77
N CYS A 374 -21.83 14.14 -4.90
CA CYS A 374 -23.25 14.32 -5.22
C CYS A 374 -23.88 13.06 -5.79
N SER A 375 -23.14 12.28 -6.58
CA SER A 375 -23.68 11.14 -7.33
C SER A 375 -24.24 10.03 -6.44
N SER A 376 -23.79 9.96 -5.18
CA SER A 376 -24.31 9.03 -4.18
C SER A 376 -25.80 9.22 -3.90
N CYS A 377 -26.32 10.46 -4.00
CA CYS A 377 -27.74 10.82 -3.83
C CYS A 377 -28.41 11.19 -5.16
N HIS A 378 -27.65 11.76 -6.10
CA HIS A 378 -28.17 12.28 -7.36
C HIS A 378 -27.99 11.34 -8.55
N ALA A 379 -27.42 10.15 -8.36
CA ALA A 379 -26.94 9.27 -9.43
C ALA A 379 -25.90 9.94 -10.34
N ALA A 380 -25.18 9.14 -11.12
CA ALA A 380 -24.20 9.65 -12.09
C ALA A 380 -24.87 10.50 -13.20
N ASP A 381 -26.14 10.22 -13.52
CA ASP A 381 -26.92 10.91 -14.56
C ASP A 381 -27.82 12.04 -14.02
N GLY A 382 -27.76 12.35 -12.72
CA GLY A 382 -28.53 13.44 -12.10
C GLY A 382 -29.98 13.09 -11.78
N ARG A 383 -30.43 11.85 -11.99
CA ARG A 383 -31.84 11.46 -11.80
C ARG A 383 -32.20 10.99 -10.40
N GLY A 384 -31.23 10.98 -9.49
CA GLY A 384 -31.41 10.48 -8.13
C GLY A 384 -31.15 8.98 -8.01
N THR A 385 -30.53 8.57 -6.92
CA THR A 385 -30.34 7.16 -6.56
C THR A 385 -31.49 6.69 -5.68
N ARG A 386 -32.09 5.54 -6.03
CA ARG A 386 -32.96 4.79 -5.11
C ARG A 386 -32.25 3.50 -4.75
N PHE A 387 -31.81 3.41 -3.50
CA PHE A 387 -31.26 2.16 -2.99
C PHE A 387 -32.39 1.29 -2.44
N PRO A 388 -32.51 0.02 -2.87
CA PRO A 388 -33.47 -0.91 -2.30
C PRO A 388 -33.31 -0.99 -0.78
N GLY A 389 -34.37 -0.70 -0.02
CA GLY A 389 -34.38 -0.79 1.45
C GLY A 389 -34.06 0.51 2.20
N LEU A 390 -33.61 1.58 1.54
CA LEU A 390 -33.57 2.93 2.13
C LEU A 390 -34.91 3.61 1.89
N VAL A 391 -35.73 3.72 2.95
CA VAL A 391 -36.95 4.53 2.91
C VAL A 391 -36.51 5.99 2.93
N PRO A 392 -36.92 6.83 1.97
CA PRO A 392 -36.70 8.27 2.07
C PRO A 392 -37.44 8.76 3.32
N ASN A 393 -36.73 9.39 4.25
CA ASN A 393 -37.36 10.13 5.34
C ASN A 393 -38.01 11.40 4.79
#